data_AF-A0A1F8T9U4-F1
#
_entry.id   AF-A0A1F8T9U4-F1
#
_cell.length_a   1.000
_cell.length_b   1.000
_cell.length_c   1.000
_cell.angle_alpha   90.00
_cell.angle_beta   90.00
_cell.angle_gamma   90.00
#
_symmetry.space_group_name_H-M   'P 1'
#
loop_
_entity.id
_entity.type
_entity.pdbx_description
1 polymer ?
#
loop_
_entity_poly.entity_id
_entity_poly.type
_entity_poly.pdbx_seq_one_letter_code
_entity_poly.pdbx_strand_id
1 'polypeptide(L)'
;MAAPTLRALQTHRAHIRGILAAALVLLVVGTFSPPAGSAQVRVWPGVDVLVAYYTQVLAGKRVGLITHRAAAGVGGWSTATILTLDPRIHVVALFAPEHGFSGMLPAGAPVPVSMGKIPVYSLYAATKRPSAEMLEGVDALVFDLQDVGARAYTYISTMALAMQAAAEHDKLFIVLDRPNPLGGDRVDGPVLDPAFTSFIGIYPVPAVHGMTIGELALLFNEEFRINARLAVVPMSGWRGMMHWDDTGLSWVRPSPNITSPAAAELHAATGLLEGTNLSVGAGSATPFQTVTARWLQGERLAAR
;
A
#
# COMPACT_ATOMS: atom_id res chain seq x y z
N MET A 1 -49.48 1.23 -14.29
CA MET A 1 -48.63 2.34 -14.80
C MET A 1 -47.20 1.83 -14.87
N ALA A 2 -46.58 1.95 -16.04
CA ALA A 2 -45.60 1.02 -16.57
C ALA A 2 -44.19 1.12 -15.96
N ALA A 3 -43.55 -0.05 -15.81
CA ALA A 3 -42.14 -0.22 -15.48
C ALA A 3 -41.24 0.09 -16.69
N PRO A 4 -40.06 0.71 -16.51
CA PRO A 4 -39.13 0.91 -17.60
C PRO A 4 -38.46 -0.40 -18.01
N THR A 5 -38.50 -0.67 -19.31
CA THR A 5 -37.98 -1.85 -19.99
C THR A 5 -36.45 -1.95 -19.99
N LEU A 6 -35.97 -3.21 -20.00
CA LEU A 6 -34.61 -3.78 -20.10
C LEU A 6 -33.62 -3.22 -21.16
N ARG A 7 -33.83 -2.02 -21.71
CA ARG A 7 -32.98 -1.41 -22.74
C ARG A 7 -31.87 -0.49 -22.21
N ALA A 8 -31.82 -0.24 -20.90
CA ALA A 8 -30.79 0.62 -20.27
C ALA A 8 -29.51 -0.12 -19.84
N LEU A 9 -29.45 -1.45 -20.00
CA LEU A 9 -28.31 -2.29 -19.56
C LEU A 9 -27.49 -2.89 -20.73
N GLN A 10 -27.72 -2.47 -21.97
CA GLN A 10 -27.05 -3.03 -23.16
C GLN A 10 -26.16 -2.05 -23.94
N THR A 11 -25.97 -0.82 -23.48
CA THR A 11 -25.10 0.16 -24.17
C THR A 11 -23.63 0.14 -23.75
N HIS A 12 -23.21 -0.74 -22.83
CA HIS A 12 -21.81 -0.81 -22.37
C HIS A 12 -20.85 -1.68 -23.23
N ARG A 13 -21.26 -2.14 -24.43
CA ARG A 13 -20.43 -3.01 -25.29
C ARG A 13 -19.89 -2.39 -26.58
N ALA A 14 -20.02 -1.08 -26.81
CA ALA A 14 -19.68 -0.46 -28.09
C ALA A 14 -18.62 0.67 -28.08
N HIS A 15 -17.86 0.85 -27.00
CA HIS A 15 -16.76 1.85 -26.96
C HIS A 15 -15.37 1.23 -26.69
N ILE A 16 -15.11 0.03 -27.22
CA ILE A 16 -13.79 -0.66 -27.13
C ILE A 16 -12.90 -0.38 -28.36
N ARG A 17 -13.28 0.52 -29.27
CA ARG A 17 -12.42 0.87 -30.41
C ARG A 17 -12.36 2.38 -30.62
N GLY A 18 -11.33 3.00 -30.06
CA GLY A 18 -10.91 4.34 -30.40
C GLY A 18 -10.91 5.30 -29.21
N ILE A 19 -9.84 5.25 -28.41
CA ILE A 19 -9.06 6.40 -27.90
C ILE A 19 -7.70 5.79 -27.51
N LEU A 20 -6.79 5.75 -28.49
CA LEU A 20 -5.36 5.57 -28.29
C LEU A 20 -4.81 6.98 -28.05
N ALA A 21 -4.67 7.36 -26.79
CA ALA A 21 -3.95 8.56 -26.38
C ALA A 21 -3.05 8.21 -25.19
N ALA A 22 -1.90 7.62 -25.52
CA ALA A 22 -0.64 7.57 -24.77
C ALA A 22 -0.69 7.57 -23.23
N ALA A 23 -1.17 6.48 -22.62
CA ALA A 23 -0.62 6.03 -21.34
C ALA A 23 0.67 5.26 -21.66
N LEU A 24 1.83 5.84 -21.36
CA LEU A 24 3.11 5.12 -21.44
C LEU A 24 3.19 4.18 -20.23
N VAL A 25 2.52 3.04 -20.30
CA VAL A 25 2.72 1.92 -19.37
C VAL A 25 4.06 1.29 -19.74
N LEU A 26 5.15 1.74 -19.10
CA LEU A 26 6.43 1.04 -19.20
C LEU A 26 6.37 -0.20 -18.31
N LEU A 27 5.75 -1.27 -18.81
CA LEU A 27 5.86 -2.59 -18.20
C LEU A 27 7.26 -3.13 -18.56
N VAL A 28 8.26 -2.86 -17.73
CA VAL A 28 9.61 -3.38 -17.98
C VAL A 28 9.69 -4.82 -17.49
N VAL A 29 9.33 -5.74 -18.37
CA VAL A 29 9.45 -7.18 -18.16
C VAL A 29 10.89 -7.59 -18.46
N GLY A 30 11.79 -7.36 -17.51
CA GLY A 30 13.13 -7.97 -17.52
C GLY A 30 13.04 -9.38 -16.93
N THR A 31 13.58 -10.38 -17.62
CA THR A 31 13.77 -11.72 -17.04
C THR A 31 14.84 -11.63 -15.96
N PHE A 32 14.44 -11.67 -14.69
CA PHE A 32 15.35 -11.71 -13.56
C PHE A 32 15.88 -13.13 -13.36
N SER A 33 17.20 -13.26 -13.36
CA SER A 33 17.90 -14.42 -12.80
C SER A 33 18.54 -13.97 -11.49
N PRO A 34 18.12 -14.49 -10.32
CA PRO A 34 18.76 -14.16 -9.06
C PRO A 34 20.23 -14.58 -9.08
N PRO A 35 21.14 -13.83 -8.42
CA PRO A 35 22.51 -14.28 -8.24
C PRO A 35 22.52 -15.64 -7.52
N ALA A 36 23.24 -16.61 -8.08
CA ALA A 36 23.38 -17.94 -7.49
C ALA A 36 24.17 -17.83 -6.17
N GLY A 37 23.47 -17.86 -5.04
CA GLY A 37 24.12 -17.84 -3.72
C GLY A 37 23.33 -17.19 -2.60
N SER A 38 22.09 -17.61 -2.34
CA SER A 38 21.53 -17.69 -0.99
C SER A 38 20.29 -18.57 -1.03
N ALA A 39 20.23 -19.61 -0.20
CA ALA A 39 19.12 -20.57 -0.23
C ALA A 39 17.85 -20.05 0.49
N GLN A 40 17.72 -18.76 0.83
CA GLN A 40 16.63 -18.30 1.70
C GLN A 40 15.73 -17.18 1.14
N VAL A 41 16.21 -16.22 0.35
CA VAL A 41 15.35 -15.13 -0.17
C VAL A 41 14.91 -15.42 -1.60
N ARG A 42 13.59 -15.52 -1.81
CA ARG A 42 12.99 -15.84 -3.13
C ARG A 42 12.37 -14.64 -3.82
N VAL A 43 12.03 -13.60 -3.06
CA VAL A 43 11.38 -12.39 -3.58
C VAL A 43 12.27 -11.18 -3.33
N TRP A 44 12.46 -10.36 -4.36
CA TRP A 44 13.10 -9.06 -4.27
C TRP A 44 12.01 -7.97 -4.35
N PRO A 45 11.76 -7.22 -3.27
CA PRO A 45 10.86 -6.07 -3.28
C PRO A 45 11.18 -5.05 -4.38
N GLY A 46 10.20 -4.23 -4.74
CA GLY A 46 10.35 -3.20 -5.78
C GLY A 46 11.53 -2.24 -5.54
N VAL A 47 11.91 -1.99 -4.28
CA VAL A 47 13.10 -1.16 -3.96
C VAL A 47 14.41 -1.81 -4.40
N ASP A 48 14.59 -3.12 -4.19
CA ASP A 48 15.81 -3.82 -4.62
C ASP A 48 15.87 -3.88 -6.16
N VAL A 49 14.72 -4.12 -6.80
CA VAL A 49 14.60 -4.12 -8.27
C VAL A 49 14.89 -2.73 -8.85
N LEU A 50 14.36 -1.67 -8.24
CA LEU A 50 14.61 -0.28 -8.65
C LEU A 50 16.11 0.07 -8.62
N VAL A 51 16.78 -0.22 -7.51
CA VAL A 51 18.19 0.14 -7.30
C VAL A 51 19.12 -0.67 -8.21
N ALA A 52 18.76 -1.93 -8.48
CA ALA A 52 19.54 -2.80 -9.33
C ALA A 52 19.39 -2.48 -10.84
N TYR A 53 18.18 -2.14 -11.30
CA TYR A 53 17.87 -2.14 -12.74
C TYR A 53 17.20 -0.89 -13.27
N TYR A 54 16.53 -0.11 -12.41
CA TYR A 54 15.65 0.98 -12.84
C TYR A 54 15.98 2.34 -12.24
N THR A 55 17.16 2.53 -11.65
CA THR A 55 17.51 3.80 -10.99
C THR A 55 17.44 5.00 -11.94
N GLN A 56 17.65 4.79 -13.24
CA GLN A 56 17.52 5.79 -14.29
C GLN A 56 16.14 6.46 -14.35
N VAL A 57 15.07 5.82 -13.87
CA VAL A 57 13.73 6.45 -13.84
C VAL A 57 13.68 7.64 -12.87
N LEU A 58 14.62 7.70 -11.92
CA LEU A 58 14.79 8.77 -10.93
C LEU A 58 15.92 9.76 -11.28
N ALA A 59 16.70 9.50 -12.34
CA ALA A 59 17.85 10.32 -12.69
C ALA A 59 17.44 11.79 -12.95
N GLY A 60 18.12 12.71 -12.25
CA GLY A 60 17.86 14.15 -12.35
C GLY A 60 16.54 14.63 -11.76
N LYS A 61 15.75 13.75 -11.11
CA LYS A 61 14.48 14.10 -10.47
C LYS A 61 14.68 14.38 -8.99
N ARG A 62 13.94 15.36 -8.47
CA ARG A 62 13.77 15.57 -7.04
C ARG A 62 12.66 14.63 -6.54
N VAL A 63 13.05 13.71 -5.67
CA VAL A 63 12.20 12.60 -5.23
C VAL A 63 11.55 12.94 -3.89
N GLY A 64 10.22 12.90 -3.85
CA GLY A 64 9.45 12.80 -2.62
C GLY A 64 9.18 11.34 -2.33
N LEU A 65 9.43 10.88 -1.10
CA LEU A 65 9.33 9.47 -0.73
C LEU A 65 8.26 9.25 0.36
N ILE A 66 7.20 8.51 0.02
CA ILE A 66 6.17 8.04 0.95
C ILE A 66 6.58 6.65 1.42
N THR A 67 7.04 6.53 2.67
CA THR A 67 7.63 5.27 3.18
C THR A 67 7.48 5.14 4.69
N HIS A 68 7.76 3.93 5.19
CA HIS A 68 7.96 3.65 6.60
C HIS A 68 9.12 2.64 6.78
N ARG A 69 9.34 2.15 8.00
CA ARG A 69 10.43 1.23 8.35
C ARG A 69 10.18 -0.18 7.84
N ALA A 70 8.94 -0.62 7.77
CA ALA A 70 8.61 -1.96 7.28
C ALA A 70 8.77 -2.12 5.76
N ALA A 71 8.86 -1.00 5.04
CA ALA A 71 9.33 -0.95 3.68
C ALA A 71 10.85 -1.06 3.68
N ALA A 72 11.32 -2.30 3.75
CA ALA A 72 12.74 -2.64 3.73
C ALA A 72 13.08 -3.48 2.50
N GLY A 73 14.31 -3.35 2.02
CA GLY A 73 14.85 -4.25 1.00
C GLY A 73 15.32 -5.58 1.59
N VAL A 74 15.82 -6.47 0.74
CA VAL A 74 16.34 -7.80 1.14
C VAL A 74 17.41 -7.70 2.23
N GLY A 75 18.25 -6.66 2.19
CA GLY A 75 19.29 -6.40 3.18
C GLY A 75 18.80 -5.87 4.55
N GLY A 76 17.49 -5.71 4.74
CA GLY A 76 16.89 -5.19 5.98
C GLY A 76 16.97 -3.68 6.17
N TRP A 77 17.62 -2.97 5.25
CA TRP A 77 17.63 -1.50 5.23
C TRP A 77 16.30 -0.96 4.74
N SER A 78 15.79 0.08 5.41
CA SER A 78 14.57 0.75 4.98
C SER A 78 14.76 1.43 3.63
N THR A 79 13.70 1.57 2.86
CA THR A 79 13.72 2.30 1.58
C THR A 79 14.16 3.75 1.76
N ALA A 80 13.78 4.39 2.87
CA ALA A 80 14.31 5.69 3.24
C ALA A 80 15.85 5.67 3.27
N THR A 81 16.46 4.69 3.95
CA THR A 81 17.92 4.54 4.00
C THR A 81 18.51 4.23 2.63
N ILE A 82 17.93 3.26 1.90
CA ILE A 82 18.43 2.82 0.60
C ILE A 82 18.47 3.98 -0.39
N LEU A 83 17.38 4.75 -0.52
CA LEU A 83 17.28 5.81 -1.52
C LEU A 83 17.99 7.10 -1.10
N THR A 84 18.07 7.40 0.20
CA THR A 84 18.76 8.63 0.66
C THR A 84 20.28 8.51 0.64
N LEU A 85 20.83 7.28 0.73
CA LEU A 85 22.26 7.02 0.65
C LEU A 85 22.76 6.72 -0.76
N ASP A 86 21.86 6.47 -1.73
CA ASP A 86 22.25 6.25 -3.12
C ASP A 86 22.59 7.59 -3.80
N PRO A 87 23.85 7.83 -4.21
CA PRO A 87 24.27 9.11 -4.80
C PRO A 87 23.62 9.39 -6.16
N ARG A 88 22.96 8.40 -6.77
CA ARG A 88 22.24 8.54 -8.05
C ARG A 88 20.84 9.13 -7.86
N ILE A 89 20.36 9.23 -6.62
CA ILE A 89 18.98 9.60 -6.28
C ILE A 89 18.99 10.85 -5.40
N HIS A 90 18.15 11.82 -5.74
CA HIS A 90 18.03 13.06 -4.98
C HIS A 90 16.71 13.11 -4.22
N VAL A 91 16.69 12.59 -2.99
CA VAL A 91 15.52 12.65 -2.10
C VAL A 91 15.43 14.04 -1.46
N VAL A 92 14.34 14.75 -1.73
CA VAL A 92 14.11 16.13 -1.26
C VAL A 92 13.00 16.28 -0.23
N ALA A 93 12.16 15.26 -0.07
CA ALA A 93 11.08 15.26 0.90
C ALA A 93 10.73 13.83 1.32
N LEU A 94 10.38 13.63 2.58
CA LEU A 94 9.83 12.38 3.08
C LEU A 94 8.40 12.58 3.58
N PHE A 95 7.56 11.59 3.37
CA PHE A 95 6.14 11.60 3.75
C PHE A 95 5.86 10.38 4.61
N ALA A 96 5.47 10.61 5.85
CA ALA A 96 5.22 9.57 6.83
C ALA A 96 3.72 9.24 6.90
N PRO A 97 3.32 7.95 6.87
CA PRO A 97 1.92 7.55 6.96
C PRO A 97 1.42 7.55 8.42
N GLU A 98 0.30 6.87 8.69
CA GLU A 98 -0.40 6.78 9.97
C GLU A 98 0.47 6.59 11.22
N HIS A 99 1.44 5.67 11.15
CA HIS A 99 2.30 5.29 12.28
C HIS A 99 3.71 5.89 12.21
N GLY A 100 3.88 6.93 11.39
CA GLY A 100 5.16 7.58 11.13
C GLY A 100 6.17 6.68 10.39
N PHE A 101 7.42 7.12 10.30
CA PHE A 101 8.46 6.29 9.67
C PHE A 101 8.80 5.05 10.46
N SER A 102 8.76 5.07 11.79
CA SER A 102 9.16 3.89 12.58
C SER A 102 8.14 2.74 12.52
N GLY A 103 6.89 3.03 12.16
CA GLY A 103 5.77 2.08 12.27
C GLY A 103 5.35 1.82 13.72
N MET A 104 5.88 2.57 14.68
CA MET A 104 5.71 2.34 16.12
C MET A 104 4.91 3.44 16.82
N LEU A 105 4.62 4.55 16.12
CA LEU A 105 3.85 5.64 16.71
C LEU A 105 2.36 5.27 16.80
N PRO A 106 1.65 5.67 17.88
CA PRO A 106 0.19 5.64 17.89
C PRO A 106 -0.37 6.42 16.70
N ALA A 107 -1.53 5.99 16.19
CA ALA A 107 -2.21 6.70 15.11
C ALA A 107 -2.44 8.17 15.47
N GLY A 108 -2.01 9.09 14.61
CA GLY A 108 -2.16 10.54 14.83
C GLY A 108 -1.10 11.17 15.72
N ALA A 109 -0.11 10.42 16.21
CA ALA A 109 1.00 11.01 16.95
C ALA A 109 1.88 11.88 16.03
N PRO A 110 2.52 12.95 16.55
CA PRO A 110 3.42 13.78 15.78
C PRO A 110 4.61 12.99 15.21
N VAL A 111 5.02 13.34 13.99
CA VAL A 111 6.24 12.82 13.35
C VAL A 111 7.36 13.86 13.43
N PRO A 112 8.65 13.46 13.35
CA PRO A 112 9.75 14.41 13.24
C PRO A 112 9.55 15.37 12.06
N VAL A 113 10.03 16.61 12.16
CA VAL A 113 9.91 17.62 11.09
C VAL A 113 10.96 17.48 9.99
N SER A 114 12.05 16.76 10.25
CA SER A 114 13.11 16.50 9.29
C SER A 114 13.90 15.22 9.60
N MET A 115 14.56 14.68 8.58
CA MET A 115 15.59 13.65 8.67
C MET A 115 16.89 14.22 8.07
N GLY A 116 17.82 14.64 8.92
CA GLY A 116 18.96 15.44 8.50
C GLY A 116 18.49 16.77 7.91
N LYS A 117 18.77 17.00 6.62
CA LYS A 117 18.32 18.21 5.88
C LYS A 117 17.02 18.00 5.10
N ILE A 118 16.50 16.78 5.07
CA ILE A 118 15.31 16.44 4.28
C ILE A 118 14.06 16.72 5.14
N PRO A 119 13.13 17.58 4.69
CA PRO A 119 11.87 17.81 5.40
C PRO A 119 11.01 16.54 5.46
N VAL A 120 10.24 16.42 6.53
CA VAL A 120 9.31 15.33 6.78
C VAL A 120 7.90 15.88 6.94
N TYR A 121 6.96 15.32 6.20
CA TYR A 121 5.54 15.65 6.26
C TYR A 121 4.72 14.47 6.78
N SER A 122 3.73 14.74 7.64
CA SER A 122 2.74 13.74 8.04
C SER A 122 1.61 13.67 7.01
N LEU A 123 1.27 12.45 6.57
CA LEU A 123 0.10 12.16 5.75
C LEU A 123 -1.00 11.46 6.57
N TYR A 124 -1.18 11.88 7.82
CA TYR A 124 -2.25 11.39 8.68
C TYR A 124 -2.94 12.48 9.51
N ALA A 125 -4.13 12.17 10.03
CA ALA A 125 -5.01 13.07 10.77
C ALA A 125 -5.45 14.30 9.95
N ALA A 126 -4.91 15.49 10.23
CA ALA A 126 -5.31 16.74 9.60
C ALA A 126 -4.98 16.77 8.09
N THR A 127 -3.87 16.14 7.70
CA THR A 127 -3.41 16.12 6.31
C THR A 127 -3.23 14.68 5.87
N LYS A 128 -4.15 14.14 5.07
CA LYS A 128 -4.08 12.74 4.56
C LYS A 128 -3.60 12.63 3.12
N ARG A 129 -3.33 13.77 2.51
CA ARG A 129 -3.01 13.95 1.09
C ARG A 129 -1.88 14.97 0.98
N PRO A 130 -0.82 14.72 0.19
CA PRO A 130 0.19 15.74 -0.06
C PRO A 130 -0.44 17.02 -0.61
N SER A 131 -0.11 18.18 -0.03
CA SER A 131 -0.58 19.47 -0.52
C SER A 131 0.28 19.98 -1.68
N ALA A 132 -0.19 21.01 -2.39
CA ALA A 132 0.56 21.64 -3.46
C ALA A 132 1.93 22.16 -2.97
N GLU A 133 1.97 22.74 -1.77
CA GLU A 133 3.18 23.26 -1.13
C GLU A 133 4.15 22.15 -0.77
N MET A 134 3.65 21.00 -0.28
CA MET A 134 4.52 19.84 0.01
C MET A 134 5.11 19.23 -1.26
N LEU A 135 4.44 19.39 -2.39
CA LEU A 135 4.88 18.92 -3.71
C LEU A 135 5.67 20.01 -4.47
N GLU A 136 5.85 21.18 -3.87
CA GLU A 136 6.72 22.21 -4.41
C GLU A 136 8.15 21.68 -4.43
N GLY A 137 8.72 21.66 -5.63
CA GLY A 137 10.05 21.14 -5.82
C GLY A 137 10.19 19.61 -5.82
N VAL A 138 9.09 18.87 -5.87
CA VAL A 138 9.07 17.42 -6.14
C VAL A 138 8.75 17.18 -7.61
N ASP A 139 9.52 16.29 -8.27
CA ASP A 139 9.31 15.89 -9.67
C ASP A 139 8.73 14.47 -9.78
N ALA A 140 9.07 13.60 -8.82
CA ALA A 140 8.53 12.25 -8.69
C ALA A 140 8.19 11.91 -7.24
N LEU A 141 7.00 11.35 -7.02
CA LEU A 141 6.63 10.69 -5.77
C LEU A 141 6.89 9.20 -5.89
N VAL A 142 7.72 8.67 -5.00
CA VAL A 142 7.94 7.23 -4.83
C VAL A 142 7.12 6.77 -3.64
N PHE A 143 6.27 5.76 -3.83
CA PHE A 143 5.45 5.13 -2.81
C PHE A 143 5.99 3.74 -2.50
N ASP A 144 6.34 3.52 -1.24
CA ASP A 144 6.83 2.24 -0.77
C ASP A 144 6.41 1.97 0.68
N LEU A 145 5.31 1.24 0.86
CA LEU A 145 4.77 0.84 2.16
C LEU A 145 4.46 -0.65 2.16
N GLN A 146 4.86 -1.38 3.20
CA GLN A 146 4.39 -2.75 3.42
C GLN A 146 2.96 -2.71 3.95
N ASP A 147 2.01 -3.10 3.09
CA ASP A 147 0.59 -3.28 3.42
C ASP A 147 0.31 -4.67 4.02
N VAL A 148 -0.93 -4.92 4.43
CA VAL A 148 -1.36 -6.16 5.12
C VAL A 148 -2.47 -6.92 4.38
N GLY A 149 -2.90 -6.48 3.20
CA GLY A 149 -3.87 -7.19 2.35
C GLY A 149 -5.34 -6.96 2.71
N ALA A 150 -5.62 -6.01 3.60
CA ALA A 150 -6.97 -5.71 4.10
C ALA A 150 -7.35 -4.25 3.80
N ARG A 151 -8.53 -4.03 3.22
CA ARG A 151 -9.00 -2.70 2.79
C ARG A 151 -9.01 -1.65 3.89
N ALA A 152 -9.33 -2.06 5.12
CA ALA A 152 -9.39 -1.16 6.27
C ALA A 152 -8.01 -0.64 6.71
N TYR A 153 -6.93 -1.25 6.23
CA TYR A 153 -5.57 -0.79 6.48
C TYR A 153 -5.22 0.40 5.58
N THR A 154 -4.93 1.55 6.18
CA THR A 154 -5.05 2.86 5.51
C THR A 154 -3.93 3.18 4.50
N TYR A 155 -2.98 2.29 4.27
CA TYR A 155 -1.86 2.56 3.37
C TYR A 155 -2.28 2.60 1.90
N ILE A 156 -3.21 1.73 1.48
CA ILE A 156 -3.77 1.80 0.13
C ILE A 156 -4.63 3.05 -0.07
N SER A 157 -5.25 3.59 0.99
CA SER A 157 -5.94 4.88 0.96
C SER A 157 -4.96 6.04 0.85
N THR A 158 -3.84 5.98 1.59
CA THR A 158 -2.74 6.95 1.47
C THR A 158 -2.18 6.96 0.04
N MET A 159 -2.00 5.77 -0.56
CA MET A 159 -1.57 5.62 -1.94
C MET A 159 -2.55 6.30 -2.91
N ALA A 160 -3.86 5.99 -2.80
CA ALA A 160 -4.88 6.56 -3.66
C ALA A 160 -4.89 8.10 -3.62
N LEU A 161 -4.87 8.70 -2.42
CA LEU A 161 -4.87 10.16 -2.26
C LEU A 161 -3.57 10.80 -2.78
N ALA A 162 -2.43 10.15 -2.57
CA ALA A 162 -1.15 10.61 -3.08
C ALA A 162 -1.05 10.51 -4.61
N MET A 163 -1.61 9.45 -5.21
CA MET A 163 -1.73 9.32 -6.66
C MET A 163 -2.61 10.43 -7.25
N GLN A 164 -3.76 10.72 -6.62
CA GLN A 164 -4.60 11.84 -7.05
C GLN A 164 -3.85 13.18 -6.96
N ALA A 165 -3.10 13.43 -5.88
CA ALA A 165 -2.29 14.65 -5.75
C ALA A 165 -1.18 14.72 -6.81
N ALA A 166 -0.55 13.59 -7.12
CA ALA A 166 0.44 13.51 -8.18
C ALA A 166 -0.17 13.84 -9.55
N ALA A 167 -1.36 13.32 -9.86
CA ALA A 167 -2.08 13.61 -11.09
C ALA A 167 -2.43 15.11 -11.22
N GLU A 168 -2.97 15.72 -10.16
CA GLU A 168 -3.33 17.15 -10.13
C GLU A 168 -2.13 18.08 -10.32
N HIS A 169 -0.93 17.66 -9.92
CA HIS A 169 0.28 18.48 -9.96
C HIS A 169 1.33 17.99 -10.97
N ASP A 170 0.93 17.16 -11.93
CA ASP A 170 1.79 16.59 -13.00
C ASP A 170 3.09 15.94 -12.49
N LYS A 171 2.98 15.20 -11.38
CA LYS A 171 4.10 14.46 -10.79
C LYS A 171 4.13 13.04 -11.34
N LEU A 172 5.34 12.53 -11.58
CA LEU A 172 5.50 11.09 -11.79
C LEU A 172 5.18 10.37 -10.48
N PHE A 173 4.31 9.37 -10.49
CA PHE A 173 4.04 8.52 -9.33
C PHE A 173 4.63 7.13 -9.56
N ILE A 174 5.51 6.68 -8.68
CA ILE A 174 6.21 5.40 -8.80
C ILE A 174 5.83 4.55 -7.60
N VAL A 175 5.23 3.38 -7.83
CA VAL A 175 4.97 2.40 -6.77
C VAL A 175 6.08 1.35 -6.79
N LEU A 176 6.74 1.16 -5.64
CA LEU A 176 7.66 0.03 -5.44
C LEU A 176 6.83 -1.12 -4.90
N ASP A 177 6.60 -2.14 -5.73
CA ASP A 177 5.65 -3.17 -5.37
C ASP A 177 6.17 -4.08 -4.24
N ARG A 178 5.24 -4.62 -3.45
CA ARG A 178 5.52 -5.46 -2.27
C ARG A 178 4.56 -6.64 -2.15
N PRO A 179 4.98 -7.72 -1.47
CA PRO A 179 4.11 -8.88 -1.26
C PRO A 179 2.85 -8.49 -0.51
N ASN A 180 1.71 -9.04 -0.94
CA ASN A 180 0.52 -9.08 -0.09
C ASN A 180 0.70 -10.25 0.89
N PRO A 181 0.79 -10.02 2.21
CA PRO A 181 1.04 -11.10 3.16
C PRO A 181 -0.10 -12.14 3.24
N LEU A 182 -1.31 -11.79 2.80
CA LEU A 182 -2.45 -12.71 2.74
C LEU A 182 -2.47 -13.56 1.46
N GLY A 183 -1.50 -13.36 0.56
CA GLY A 183 -1.49 -13.94 -0.77
C GLY A 183 -2.39 -13.19 -1.75
N GLY A 184 -2.31 -13.56 -3.02
CA GLY A 184 -3.15 -13.09 -4.13
C GLY A 184 -4.21 -14.10 -4.56
N ASP A 185 -4.33 -15.24 -3.87
CA ASP A 185 -5.32 -16.28 -4.10
C ASP A 185 -6.57 -16.14 -3.20
N ARG A 186 -6.52 -15.24 -2.20
CA ARG A 186 -7.63 -14.96 -1.28
C ARG A 186 -8.28 -13.63 -1.59
N VAL A 187 -9.55 -13.68 -1.97
CA VAL A 187 -10.45 -12.52 -2.07
C VAL A 187 -11.68 -12.81 -1.21
N ASP A 188 -11.97 -11.95 -0.24
CA ASP A 188 -13.04 -12.20 0.74
C ASP A 188 -13.70 -10.92 1.29
N GLY A 189 -14.88 -11.09 1.85
CA GLY A 189 -15.70 -10.05 2.44
C GLY A 189 -16.41 -9.13 1.43
N PRO A 190 -17.28 -8.23 1.92
CA PRO A 190 -18.07 -7.38 1.05
C PRO A 190 -17.19 -6.35 0.32
N VAL A 191 -17.49 -6.13 -0.96
CA VAL A 191 -17.02 -4.95 -1.69
C VAL A 191 -17.54 -3.70 -0.98
N LEU A 192 -16.72 -2.67 -0.87
CA LEU A 192 -17.13 -1.41 -0.26
C LEU A 192 -18.29 -0.79 -1.05
N ASP A 193 -19.43 -0.60 -0.38
CA ASP A 193 -20.49 0.24 -0.91
C ASP A 193 -20.00 1.70 -0.88
N PRO A 194 -20.01 2.41 -2.03
CA PRO A 194 -19.58 3.80 -2.12
C PRO A 194 -20.26 4.74 -1.11
N ALA A 195 -21.47 4.41 -0.62
CA ALA A 195 -22.13 5.18 0.45
C ALA A 195 -21.36 5.20 1.78
N PHE A 196 -20.47 4.23 2.01
CA PHE A 196 -19.62 4.14 3.21
C PHE A 196 -18.15 4.53 2.96
N THR A 197 -17.87 5.23 1.86
CA THR A 197 -16.52 5.67 1.52
C THR A 197 -15.91 6.53 2.64
N SER A 198 -14.69 6.19 3.06
CA SER A 198 -13.95 6.90 4.09
C SER A 198 -12.44 6.64 3.97
N PHE A 199 -11.63 7.12 4.91
CA PHE A 199 -10.18 6.90 4.85
C PHE A 199 -9.77 5.42 5.06
N ILE A 200 -10.62 4.60 5.67
CA ILE A 200 -10.42 3.14 5.80
C ILE A 200 -11.02 2.36 4.60
N GLY A 201 -11.32 3.05 3.50
CA GLY A 201 -11.82 2.47 2.27
C GLY A 201 -12.27 3.55 1.29
N ILE A 202 -11.42 3.89 0.33
CA ILE A 202 -11.69 4.95 -0.67
C ILE A 202 -12.37 4.40 -1.94
N TYR A 203 -12.04 3.16 -2.31
CA TYR A 203 -12.50 2.55 -3.56
C TYR A 203 -13.22 1.22 -3.31
N PRO A 204 -14.13 0.82 -4.23
CA PRO A 204 -14.90 -0.41 -4.13
C PRO A 204 -14.05 -1.66 -4.39
N VAL A 205 -13.21 -2.01 -3.41
CA VAL A 205 -12.49 -3.28 -3.33
C VAL A 205 -13.06 -4.14 -2.19
N PRO A 206 -12.96 -5.49 -2.25
CA PRO A 206 -13.34 -6.39 -1.17
C PRO A 206 -12.59 -6.09 0.14
N ALA A 207 -13.07 -6.64 1.26
CA ALA A 207 -12.41 -6.44 2.57
C ALA A 207 -11.00 -7.05 2.59
N VAL A 208 -10.84 -8.23 1.99
CA VAL A 208 -9.55 -8.84 1.64
C VAL A 208 -9.46 -8.83 0.13
N HIS A 209 -8.55 -8.03 -0.43
CA HIS A 209 -8.57 -7.70 -1.86
C HIS A 209 -7.73 -8.63 -2.74
N GLY A 210 -6.79 -9.41 -2.18
CA GLY A 210 -5.98 -10.38 -2.94
C GLY A 210 -5.05 -9.76 -3.99
N MET A 211 -4.65 -8.51 -3.79
CA MET A 211 -3.81 -7.74 -4.74
C MET A 211 -2.59 -7.16 -4.04
N THR A 212 -1.47 -7.01 -4.75
CA THR A 212 -0.33 -6.21 -4.29
C THR A 212 -0.66 -4.71 -4.34
N ILE A 213 0.17 -3.88 -3.72
CA ILE A 213 -0.01 -2.42 -3.79
C ILE A 213 0.21 -1.90 -5.21
N GLY A 214 1.11 -2.52 -6.00
CA GLY A 214 1.32 -2.19 -7.40
C GLY A 214 0.11 -2.53 -8.27
N GLU A 215 -0.49 -3.71 -8.06
CA GLU A 215 -1.72 -4.12 -8.74
C GLU A 215 -2.90 -3.21 -8.36
N LEU A 216 -3.03 -2.84 -7.08
CA LEU A 216 -4.04 -1.88 -6.64
C LEU A 216 -3.82 -0.48 -7.24
N ALA A 217 -2.57 -0.03 -7.38
CA ALA A 217 -2.28 1.25 -8.01
C ALA A 217 -2.72 1.26 -9.48
N LEU A 218 -2.46 0.18 -10.22
CA LEU A 218 -2.94 0.02 -11.60
C LEU A 218 -4.48 0.04 -11.64
N LEU A 219 -5.12 -0.79 -10.81
CA LEU A 219 -6.59 -0.82 -10.69
C LEU A 219 -7.16 0.57 -10.41
N PHE A 220 -6.59 1.28 -9.43
CA PHE A 220 -7.08 2.60 -9.05
C PHE A 220 -6.88 3.63 -10.15
N ASN A 221 -5.77 3.55 -10.88
CA ASN A 221 -5.48 4.49 -11.94
C ASN A 221 -6.41 4.30 -13.15
N GLU A 222 -6.68 3.04 -13.52
CA GLU A 222 -7.46 2.68 -14.71
C GLU A 222 -8.98 2.72 -14.45
N GLU A 223 -9.47 1.97 -13.47
CA GLU A 223 -10.92 1.81 -13.24
C GLU A 223 -11.54 3.02 -12.56
N PHE A 224 -10.81 3.67 -11.64
CA PHE A 224 -11.28 4.86 -10.93
C PHE A 224 -10.74 6.17 -11.50
N ARG A 225 -10.05 6.10 -12.66
CA ARG A 225 -9.63 7.25 -13.46
C ARG A 225 -8.88 8.30 -12.66
N ILE A 226 -7.93 7.88 -11.83
CA ILE A 226 -7.01 8.83 -11.17
C ILE A 226 -6.18 9.57 -12.24
N ASN A 227 -5.86 8.90 -13.36
CA ASN A 227 -5.07 9.46 -14.47
C ASN A 227 -3.69 10.00 -14.04
N ALA A 228 -3.10 9.42 -12.99
CA ALA A 228 -1.72 9.71 -12.62
C ALA A 228 -0.77 9.20 -13.70
N ARG A 229 0.33 9.93 -13.91
CA ARG A 229 1.49 9.39 -14.64
C ARG A 229 2.15 8.33 -13.75
N LEU A 230 1.63 7.12 -13.81
CA LEU A 230 1.98 6.00 -12.94
C LEU A 230 3.07 5.13 -13.57
N ALA A 231 4.05 4.75 -12.76
CA ALA A 231 4.94 3.62 -13.02
C ALA A 231 4.90 2.67 -11.82
N VAL A 232 4.90 1.37 -12.09
CA VAL A 232 5.03 0.34 -11.04
C VAL A 232 6.36 -0.37 -11.27
N VAL A 233 7.20 -0.42 -10.24
CA VAL A 233 8.39 -1.27 -10.23
C VAL A 233 7.97 -2.60 -9.62
N PRO A 234 7.81 -3.66 -10.44
CA PRO A 234 7.35 -4.94 -9.95
C PRO A 234 8.41 -5.56 -9.04
N MET A 235 7.96 -6.40 -8.12
CA MET A 235 8.85 -7.33 -7.44
C MET A 235 9.47 -8.30 -8.43
N SER A 236 10.59 -8.88 -8.04
CA SER A 236 11.12 -10.06 -8.71
C SER A 236 10.90 -11.32 -7.89
N GLY A 237 10.53 -12.42 -8.54
CA GLY A 237 10.34 -13.73 -7.90
C GLY A 237 8.99 -13.93 -7.21
N TRP A 238 8.21 -12.88 -6.98
CA TRP A 238 6.84 -12.98 -6.45
C TRP A 238 5.95 -13.77 -7.41
N ARG A 239 5.15 -14.67 -6.83
CA ARG A 239 4.07 -15.37 -7.53
C ARG A 239 2.81 -15.15 -6.71
N GLY A 240 1.69 -14.83 -7.35
CA GLY A 240 0.47 -14.43 -6.65
C GLY A 240 -0.06 -15.42 -5.60
N MET A 241 0.39 -16.68 -5.61
CA MET A 241 -0.01 -17.68 -4.60
C MET A 241 0.94 -17.79 -3.40
N MET A 242 2.00 -16.98 -3.33
CA MET A 242 2.93 -17.01 -2.20
C MET A 242 2.28 -16.38 -0.96
N HIS A 243 2.48 -16.99 0.20
CA HIS A 243 2.30 -16.34 1.49
C HIS A 243 3.61 -15.72 1.98
N TRP A 244 3.56 -14.96 3.08
CA TRP A 244 4.76 -14.26 3.57
C TRP A 244 5.97 -15.18 3.77
N ASP A 245 5.76 -16.36 4.35
CA ASP A 245 6.85 -17.32 4.63
C ASP A 245 7.53 -17.85 3.36
N ASP A 246 6.81 -17.90 2.23
CA ASP A 246 7.37 -18.32 0.94
C ASP A 246 8.34 -17.29 0.34
N THR A 247 8.23 -16.02 0.75
CA THR A 247 9.03 -14.92 0.19
C THR A 247 10.49 -14.98 0.62
N GLY A 248 10.74 -15.51 1.82
CA GLY A 248 12.03 -15.43 2.50
C GLY A 248 12.39 -14.06 3.05
N LEU A 249 11.46 -13.09 3.04
CA LEU A 249 11.68 -11.75 3.56
C LEU A 249 11.47 -11.68 5.08
N SER A 250 12.27 -10.83 5.73
CA SER A 250 12.10 -10.55 7.16
C SER A 250 10.83 -9.74 7.40
N TRP A 251 10.01 -10.14 8.38
CA TRP A 251 8.86 -9.35 8.81
C TRP A 251 9.30 -8.19 9.69
N VAL A 252 9.06 -6.97 9.23
CA VAL A 252 9.17 -5.76 10.03
C VAL A 252 7.76 -5.24 10.27
N ARG A 253 7.42 -4.95 11.52
CA ARG A 253 6.06 -4.54 11.90
C ARG A 253 5.63 -3.28 11.13
N PRO A 254 4.58 -3.32 10.30
CA PRO A 254 4.09 -2.15 9.60
C PRO A 254 3.33 -1.19 10.53
N SER A 255 2.75 -1.70 11.61
CA SER A 255 2.08 -0.91 12.66
C SER A 255 2.25 -1.58 14.04
N PRO A 256 1.94 -0.88 15.16
CA PRO A 256 2.16 -1.43 16.50
C PRO A 256 1.43 -2.76 16.77
N ASN A 257 0.21 -2.92 16.23
CA ASN A 257 -0.64 -4.09 16.46
C ASN A 257 -0.41 -5.22 15.44
N ILE A 258 0.26 -4.96 14.32
CA ILE A 258 0.55 -5.97 13.30
C ILE A 258 1.95 -6.54 13.55
N THR A 259 2.04 -7.43 14.53
CA THR A 259 3.31 -7.87 15.11
C THR A 259 4.00 -9.00 14.34
N SER A 260 3.27 -9.73 13.51
CA SER A 260 3.72 -10.86 12.69
C SER A 260 2.87 -10.99 11.41
N PRO A 261 3.25 -11.81 10.42
CA PRO A 261 2.40 -12.10 9.27
C PRO A 261 1.05 -12.71 9.69
N ALA A 262 1.05 -13.61 10.69
CA ALA A 262 -0.19 -14.15 11.25
C ALA A 262 -1.09 -13.06 11.86
N ALA A 263 -0.52 -11.98 12.41
CA ALA A 263 -1.32 -10.85 12.89
C ALA A 263 -2.02 -10.09 11.74
N ALA A 264 -1.46 -10.08 10.53
CA ALA A 264 -2.13 -9.53 9.35
C ALA A 264 -3.36 -10.37 8.96
N GLU A 265 -3.25 -11.70 9.00
CA GLU A 265 -4.38 -12.61 8.78
C GLU A 265 -5.49 -12.42 9.83
N LEU A 266 -5.10 -12.32 11.10
CA LEU A 266 -6.05 -12.08 12.18
C LEU A 266 -6.71 -10.71 12.08
N HIS A 267 -5.96 -9.67 11.68
CA HIS A 267 -6.53 -8.35 11.41
C HIS A 267 -7.58 -8.42 10.29
N ALA A 268 -7.34 -9.18 9.23
CA ALA A 268 -8.34 -9.38 8.18
C ALA A 268 -9.61 -10.08 8.70
N ALA A 269 -9.48 -10.99 9.67
CA ALA A 269 -10.61 -11.72 10.24
C ALA A 269 -11.39 -10.95 11.32
N THR A 270 -10.68 -10.30 12.26
CA THR A 270 -11.31 -9.70 13.45
C THR A 270 -11.24 -8.18 13.46
N GLY A 271 -10.39 -7.53 12.65
CA GLY A 271 -10.18 -6.08 12.66
C GLY A 271 -11.44 -5.26 12.36
N LEU A 272 -12.38 -5.80 11.58
CA LEU A 272 -13.68 -5.14 11.34
C LEU A 272 -14.49 -4.92 12.63
N LEU A 273 -14.24 -5.71 13.69
CA LEU A 273 -14.91 -5.57 14.98
C LEU A 273 -14.43 -4.33 15.75
N GLU A 274 -13.33 -3.68 15.36
CA GLU A 274 -12.88 -2.41 15.94
C GLU A 274 -13.90 -1.27 15.74
N GLY A 275 -14.81 -1.41 14.76
CA GLY A 275 -15.95 -0.51 14.57
C GLY A 275 -17.13 -0.75 15.52
N THR A 276 -17.00 -1.68 16.47
CA THR A 276 -18.06 -2.06 17.42
C THR A 276 -17.65 -1.75 18.86
N ASN A 277 -18.44 -2.20 19.85
CA ASN A 277 -18.09 -2.13 21.26
C ASN A 277 -17.30 -3.35 21.77
N LEU A 278 -16.78 -4.19 20.86
CA LEU A 278 -15.89 -5.31 21.15
C LEU A 278 -14.43 -4.84 21.09
N SER A 279 -13.59 -5.41 21.96
CA SER A 279 -12.14 -5.29 21.86
C SER A 279 -11.57 -6.49 21.11
N VAL A 280 -10.71 -6.22 20.14
CA VAL A 280 -9.97 -7.25 19.38
C VAL A 280 -8.58 -7.52 19.97
N GLY A 281 -8.33 -7.06 21.20
CA GLY A 281 -7.00 -7.16 21.82
C GLY A 281 -5.96 -6.18 21.27
N ALA A 282 -6.35 -5.20 20.44
CA ALA A 282 -5.48 -4.11 20.00
C ALA A 282 -4.86 -3.40 21.23
N GLY A 283 -3.55 -3.13 21.18
CA GLY A 283 -2.80 -2.57 22.32
C GLY A 283 -2.45 -3.57 23.43
N SER A 284 -2.79 -4.85 23.29
CA SER A 284 -2.41 -5.92 24.23
C SER A 284 -1.22 -6.76 23.73
N ALA A 285 -0.85 -7.81 24.47
CA ALA A 285 0.18 -8.77 24.05
C ALA A 285 -0.25 -9.67 22.88
N THR A 286 -1.56 -9.77 22.61
CA THR A 286 -2.16 -10.68 21.61
C THR A 286 -3.16 -9.95 20.70
N PRO A 287 -2.71 -8.91 19.96
CA PRO A 287 -3.58 -8.15 19.08
C PRO A 287 -4.23 -9.03 18.02
N PHE A 288 -5.52 -8.83 17.79
CA PHE A 288 -6.40 -9.54 16.84
C PHE A 288 -6.64 -11.02 17.13
N GLN A 289 -5.99 -11.60 18.16
CA GLN A 289 -6.15 -13.02 18.56
C GLN A 289 -7.35 -13.25 19.48
N THR A 290 -7.92 -12.19 20.05
CA THR A 290 -8.99 -12.30 21.05
C THR A 290 -10.12 -11.35 20.71
N VAL A 291 -11.35 -11.75 21.03
CA VAL A 291 -12.53 -10.88 20.96
C VAL A 291 -13.15 -10.84 22.35
N THR A 292 -13.20 -9.66 22.96
CA THR A 292 -13.61 -9.50 24.35
C THR A 292 -14.55 -8.31 24.53
N ALA A 293 -15.45 -8.42 25.50
CA ALA A 293 -16.23 -7.29 26.02
C ALA A 293 -16.64 -7.59 27.46
N ARG A 294 -16.85 -6.53 28.26
CA ARG A 294 -17.22 -6.68 29.69
C ARG A 294 -18.52 -7.46 29.91
N TRP A 295 -19.43 -7.40 28.95
CA TRP A 295 -20.73 -8.07 28.97
C TRP A 295 -20.71 -9.48 28.34
N LEU A 296 -19.57 -9.89 27.76
CA LEU A 296 -19.46 -11.14 27.01
C LEU A 296 -19.15 -12.32 27.94
N GLN A 297 -20.01 -13.34 27.92
CA GLN A 297 -19.77 -14.61 28.63
C GLN A 297 -18.88 -15.51 27.76
N GLY A 298 -17.56 -15.32 27.85
CA GLY A 298 -16.57 -15.94 26.96
C GLY A 298 -16.65 -17.46 26.87
N GLU A 299 -16.73 -18.18 28.00
CA GLU A 299 -16.84 -19.65 28.02
C GLU A 299 -18.09 -20.14 27.28
N ARG A 300 -19.23 -19.45 27.46
CA ARG A 300 -20.47 -19.82 26.77
C ARG A 300 -20.45 -19.48 25.30
N LEU A 301 -19.74 -18.44 24.88
CA LEU A 301 -19.56 -18.13 23.46
C LEU A 301 -18.66 -19.18 22.79
N ALA A 302 -17.55 -19.56 23.44
CA ALA A 302 -16.59 -20.52 22.91
C ALA A 302 -17.15 -21.96 22.80
N ALA A 303 -18.17 -22.28 23.60
CA ALA A 303 -18.84 -23.58 23.56
C ALA A 303 -19.95 -23.72 22.49
N ARG A 304 -20.23 -22.67 21.70
CA ARG A 304 -21.23 -22.70 20.61
C ARG A 304 -20.59 -23.07 19.29
#